data_AF-A0A1V9FVJ5-F1
#
_entry.id   AF-A0A1V9FVJ5-F1
#
_cell.length_a   1.000
_cell.length_b   1.000
_cell.length_c   1.000
_cell.angle_alpha   90.00
_cell.angle_beta   90.00
_cell.angle_gamma   90.00
#
_symmetry.space_group_name_H-M   'P 1'
#
loop_
_entity.id
_entity.type
_entity.pdbx_description
1 polymer ?
#
loop_
_entity_poly.entity_id
_entity_poly.type
_entity_poly.pdbx_seq_one_letter_code
_entity_poly.pdbx_strand_id
1 'polypeptide(L)'
;MLGKIAIDEKPTAILQQQEIKGTILDSKTGAPVKGASIHLADYGKTVLSDSTGKFSLTIEKGDSIVLEVKAPWYVTKPVLINNTTNWQNLVIMMTEESIHMGAVVVEEENTNK
;
A
#
# COMPACT_ATOMS: atom_id res chain seq x y z
N MET A 1 16.33 -6.20 -58.89
CA MET A 1 15.55 -6.55 -57.69
C MET A 1 15.82 -5.48 -56.64
N LEU A 2 14.87 -4.57 -56.40
CA LEU A 2 15.01 -3.54 -55.37
C LEU A 2 14.60 -4.16 -54.03
N GLY A 3 15.54 -4.14 -53.07
CA GLY A 3 15.36 -4.73 -51.74
C GLY A 3 14.24 -4.04 -50.99
N LYS A 4 13.27 -4.83 -50.52
CA LYS A 4 12.27 -4.39 -49.57
C LYS A 4 12.97 -4.18 -48.23
N ILE A 5 13.13 -2.94 -47.82
CA ILE A 5 13.47 -2.64 -46.42
C ILE A 5 12.19 -2.95 -45.63
N ALA A 6 12.15 -4.11 -45.01
CA ALA A 6 11.18 -4.37 -43.96
C ALA A 6 11.56 -3.48 -42.78
N ILE A 7 10.83 -2.39 -42.61
CA ILE A 7 10.76 -1.74 -41.30
C ILE A 7 10.08 -2.74 -40.38
N ASP A 8 10.86 -3.44 -39.56
CA ASP A 8 10.30 -4.17 -38.41
C ASP A 8 9.74 -3.11 -37.47
N GLU A 9 8.48 -2.76 -37.66
CA GLU A 9 7.67 -2.04 -36.69
C GLU A 9 7.53 -2.95 -35.48
N LYS A 10 8.56 -2.96 -34.63
CA LYS A 10 8.52 -3.65 -33.33
C LYS A 10 7.25 -3.15 -32.65
N PRO A 11 6.27 -4.01 -32.33
CA PRO A 11 4.98 -3.54 -31.85
C PRO A 11 5.21 -2.69 -30.60
N THR A 12 4.95 -1.40 -30.69
CA THR A 12 4.95 -0.52 -29.51
C THR A 12 3.78 -0.99 -28.68
N ALA A 13 4.02 -1.84 -27.68
CA ALA A 13 2.99 -2.26 -26.76
C ALA A 13 2.34 -0.99 -26.19
N ILE A 14 1.08 -0.76 -26.55
CA ILE A 14 0.28 0.32 -25.94
C ILE A 14 0.05 -0.14 -24.50
N LEU A 15 0.90 0.31 -23.57
CA LEU A 15 0.74 0.02 -22.15
C LEU A 15 -0.57 0.69 -21.70
N GLN A 16 -1.63 -0.10 -21.55
CA GLN A 16 -2.85 0.39 -20.91
C GLN A 16 -2.50 0.74 -19.47
N GLN A 17 -2.71 1.99 -19.09
CA GLN A 17 -2.51 2.45 -17.73
C GLN A 17 -3.81 2.36 -16.93
N GLN A 18 -3.66 2.16 -15.63
CA GLN A 18 -4.76 2.15 -14.68
C GLN A 18 -4.41 3.02 -13.49
N GLU A 19 -5.33 3.92 -13.14
CA GLU A 19 -5.20 4.78 -11.97
C GLU A 19 -5.80 4.10 -10.74
N ILE A 20 -5.07 4.16 -9.64
CA ILE A 20 -5.49 3.71 -8.32
C ILE A 20 -5.62 4.93 -7.43
N LYS A 21 -6.78 5.08 -6.80
CA LYS A 21 -7.08 6.15 -5.84
C LYS A 21 -7.73 5.58 -4.60
N GLY A 22 -7.34 6.12 -3.46
CA GLY A 22 -7.90 5.70 -2.20
C GLY A 22 -7.64 6.66 -1.06
N THR A 23 -8.20 6.31 0.09
CA THR A 23 -8.02 7.01 1.36
C THR A 23 -7.62 6.00 2.44
N ILE A 24 -6.62 6.36 3.25
CA ILE A 24 -6.16 5.58 4.38
C ILE A 24 -6.68 6.23 5.65
N LEU A 25 -7.40 5.46 6.45
CA LEU A 25 -8.06 5.91 7.67
C LEU A 25 -7.65 5.02 8.84
N ASP A 26 -7.62 5.61 10.02
CA ASP A 26 -7.46 4.92 11.29
C ASP A 26 -8.75 4.15 11.61
N SER A 27 -8.62 2.86 11.92
CA SER A 27 -9.79 1.99 12.13
C SER A 27 -10.59 2.31 13.38
N LYS A 28 -9.97 2.96 14.38
CA LYS A 28 -10.58 3.25 15.68
C LYS A 28 -11.23 4.62 15.71
N THR A 29 -10.56 5.61 15.14
CA THR A 29 -10.97 7.03 15.18
C THR A 29 -11.64 7.49 13.89
N GLY A 30 -11.42 6.79 12.77
CA GLY A 30 -11.82 7.26 11.45
C GLY A 30 -11.00 8.44 10.92
N ALA A 31 -9.95 8.86 11.64
CA ALA A 31 -9.09 9.96 11.24
C ALA A 31 -8.21 9.58 10.02
N PRO A 32 -7.88 10.52 9.14
CA PRO A 32 -6.98 10.25 8.02
C PRO A 32 -5.56 9.95 8.50
N VAL A 33 -4.95 8.90 7.95
CA VAL A 33 -3.55 8.55 8.23
C VAL A 33 -2.66 9.24 7.20
N LYS A 34 -1.99 10.32 7.62
CA LYS A 34 -1.02 11.06 6.80
C LYS A 34 0.32 10.33 6.74
N GLY A 35 0.95 10.34 5.56
CA GLY A 35 2.30 9.83 5.38
C GLY A 35 2.41 8.31 5.48
N ALA A 36 1.29 7.59 5.39
CA ALA A 36 1.31 6.16 5.21
C ALA A 36 1.97 5.83 3.86
N SER A 37 2.89 4.88 3.86
CA SER A 37 3.58 4.38 2.69
C SER A 37 2.78 3.26 2.05
N ILE A 38 2.45 3.42 0.77
CA ILE A 38 1.75 2.44 -0.06
C ILE A 38 2.78 1.89 -1.05
N HIS A 39 3.24 0.67 -0.80
CA HIS A 39 4.24 0.00 -1.62
C HIS A 39 3.58 -1.03 -2.56
N LEU A 40 3.95 -0.99 -3.84
CA LEU A 40 3.58 -1.96 -4.85
C LEU A 40 4.84 -2.68 -5.30
N ALA A 41 5.11 -3.84 -4.69
CA ALA A 41 6.32 -4.61 -4.93
C ALA A 41 6.47 -5.00 -6.41
N ASP A 42 5.39 -5.47 -7.03
CA ASP A 42 5.37 -5.93 -8.43
C ASP A 42 5.75 -4.83 -9.44
N TYR A 43 5.56 -3.56 -9.05
CA TYR A 43 5.85 -2.39 -9.90
C TYR A 43 7.06 -1.59 -9.41
N GLY A 44 7.66 -1.97 -8.28
CA GLY A 44 8.73 -1.20 -7.63
C GLY A 44 8.33 0.24 -7.30
N LYS A 45 7.02 0.50 -7.09
CA LYS A 45 6.50 1.85 -6.83
C LYS A 45 6.13 2.02 -5.36
N THR A 46 6.35 3.22 -4.85
CA THR A 46 5.89 3.62 -3.53
C THR A 46 5.34 5.03 -3.60
N VAL A 47 4.18 5.25 -2.99
CA VAL A 47 3.59 6.59 -2.80
C VAL A 47 3.25 6.79 -1.34
N LEU A 48 3.11 8.05 -0.93
CA LEU A 48 2.68 8.42 0.42
C LEU A 48 1.26 8.98 0.40
N SER A 49 0.49 8.70 1.44
CA SER A 49 -0.77 9.40 1.66
C SER A 49 -0.54 10.86 2.06
N ASP A 50 -1.39 11.75 1.56
CA ASP A 50 -1.37 13.17 1.88
C ASP A 50 -1.96 13.48 3.27
N SER A 51 -2.06 14.77 3.63
CA SER A 51 -2.64 15.21 4.92
C SER A 51 -4.11 14.86 5.12
N THR A 52 -4.82 14.53 4.05
CA THR A 52 -6.22 14.06 4.08
C THR A 52 -6.31 12.54 4.00
N GLY A 53 -5.18 11.83 4.08
CA GLY A 53 -5.08 10.37 3.98
C GLY A 53 -5.24 9.86 2.55
N LYS A 54 -5.34 10.74 1.55
CA LYS A 54 -5.56 10.34 0.16
C LYS A 54 -4.25 9.94 -0.51
N PHE A 55 -4.34 8.98 -1.42
CA PHE A 55 -3.23 8.61 -2.29
C PHE A 55 -3.74 8.38 -3.71
N SER A 56 -2.85 8.58 -4.68
CA SER A 56 -3.09 8.27 -6.08
C SER A 56 -1.81 7.79 -6.73
N LEU A 57 -1.92 6.76 -7.56
CA LEU A 57 -0.81 6.22 -8.32
C LEU A 57 -1.31 5.58 -9.61
N THR A 58 -0.47 5.62 -10.65
CA THR A 58 -0.78 5.04 -11.96
C THR A 58 0.18 3.90 -12.23
N ILE A 59 -0.37 2.75 -12.61
CA ILE A 59 0.39 1.55 -13.00
C ILE A 59 -0.01 1.10 -14.39
N GLU A 60 0.73 0.15 -14.94
CA GLU A 60 0.25 -0.63 -16.06
C GLU A 60 -0.93 -1.49 -15.59
N LYS A 61 -1.94 -1.63 -16.44
CA LYS A 61 -3.17 -2.35 -16.14
C LYS A 61 -2.86 -3.82 -15.88
N GLY A 62 -3.34 -4.33 -14.74
CA GLY A 62 -3.21 -5.72 -14.34
C GLY A 62 -4.54 -6.26 -13.82
N ASP A 63 -4.69 -7.58 -13.81
CA ASP A 63 -5.92 -8.24 -13.34
C ASP A 63 -6.07 -8.16 -11.81
N SER A 64 -4.94 -8.22 -11.11
CA SER A 64 -4.85 -8.09 -9.66
C SER A 64 -3.48 -7.60 -9.22
N ILE A 65 -3.45 -6.88 -8.10
CA ILE A 65 -2.24 -6.38 -7.45
C ILE A 65 -2.37 -6.45 -5.94
N VAL A 66 -1.24 -6.44 -5.24
CA VAL A 66 -1.22 -6.31 -3.78
C VAL A 66 -0.53 -5.01 -3.39
N LEU A 67 -1.23 -4.18 -2.62
CA LEU A 67 -0.64 -3.02 -1.96
C LEU A 67 -0.16 -3.43 -0.57
N GLU A 68 1.07 -3.10 -0.23
CA GLU A 68 1.56 -3.19 1.14
C GLU A 68 1.52 -1.79 1.78
N VAL A 69 0.64 -1.62 2.75
CA VAL A 69 0.43 -0.33 3.43
C VAL A 69 1.12 -0.33 4.79
N LYS A 70 1.96 0.66 5.01
CA LYS A 70 2.80 0.83 6.22
C LYS A 70 2.64 2.23 6.78
N ALA A 71 2.55 2.36 8.09
CA ALA A 71 2.60 3.65 8.77
C ALA A 71 3.20 3.46 10.18
N PRO A 72 3.90 4.47 10.74
CA PRO A 72 4.41 4.39 12.11
C PRO A 72 3.28 4.13 13.10
N TRP A 73 3.51 3.23 14.07
CA TRP A 73 2.52 2.86 15.09
C TRP A 73 1.29 2.12 14.56
N TYR A 74 1.30 1.66 13.30
CA TYR A 74 0.24 0.85 12.72
C TYR A 74 0.77 -0.51 12.26
N VAL A 75 -0.09 -1.53 12.37
CA VAL A 75 0.18 -2.85 11.80
C VAL A 75 0.24 -2.75 10.28
N THR A 76 1.29 -3.34 9.68
CA THR A 76 1.43 -3.42 8.22
C THR A 76 0.27 -4.22 7.63
N LYS A 77 -0.35 -3.70 6.57
CA LYS A 77 -1.54 -4.29 5.97
C LYS A 77 -1.36 -4.58 4.48
N PRO A 78 -1.38 -5.85 4.04
CA PRO A 78 -1.52 -6.19 2.64
C PRO A 78 -2.97 -5.98 2.18
N VAL A 79 -3.17 -5.36 1.02
CA VAL A 79 -4.48 -5.08 0.42
C VAL A 79 -4.50 -5.64 -1.00
N LEU A 80 -5.27 -6.70 -1.22
CA LEU A 80 -5.50 -7.27 -2.54
C LEU A 80 -6.52 -6.41 -3.29
N ILE A 81 -6.17 -5.98 -4.50
CA ILE A 81 -7.05 -5.28 -5.44
C ILE A 81 -7.15 -6.14 -6.69
N ASN A 82 -8.36 -6.30 -7.21
CA ASN A 82 -8.64 -7.08 -8.43
C ASN A 82 -9.73 -6.40 -9.27
N ASN A 83 -10.13 -7.05 -10.37
CA ASN A 83 -11.17 -6.56 -11.27
C ASN A 83 -12.56 -6.32 -10.64
N THR A 84 -12.86 -6.83 -9.44
CA THR A 84 -14.10 -6.56 -8.72
C THR A 84 -13.99 -5.40 -7.72
N THR A 85 -12.77 -4.94 -7.47
CA THR A 85 -12.50 -3.82 -6.56
C THR A 85 -12.72 -2.48 -7.26
N ASN A 86 -13.20 -1.46 -6.55
CA ASN A 86 -13.23 -0.10 -7.10
C ASN A 86 -11.85 0.57 -6.97
N TRP A 87 -11.06 0.49 -8.04
CA TRP A 87 -9.68 0.98 -8.11
C TRP A 87 -9.55 2.48 -7.82
N GLN A 88 -10.62 3.27 -8.02
CA GLN A 88 -10.59 4.72 -7.84
C GLN A 88 -11.24 5.19 -6.53
N ASN A 89 -11.78 4.28 -5.73
CA ASN A 89 -12.42 4.60 -4.46
C ASN A 89 -12.12 3.53 -3.40
N LEU A 90 -10.84 3.33 -3.13
CA LEU A 90 -10.37 2.42 -2.09
C LEU A 90 -10.45 3.08 -0.72
N VAL A 91 -10.93 2.36 0.28
CA VAL A 91 -10.86 2.77 1.69
C VAL A 91 -10.06 1.72 2.45
N ILE A 92 -8.90 2.13 2.96
CA ILE A 92 -7.98 1.24 3.67
C ILE A 92 -7.97 1.64 5.14
N MET A 93 -8.51 0.76 5.98
CA MET A 93 -8.52 0.94 7.43
C MET A 93 -7.23 0.36 8.03
N MET A 94 -6.44 1.17 8.72
CA MET A 94 -5.23 0.78 9.44
C MET A 94 -5.53 0.62 10.93
N THR A 95 -4.94 -0.38 11.56
CA THR A 95 -5.10 -0.63 13.00
C THR A 95 -3.79 -0.33 13.70
N GLU A 96 -3.85 0.44 14.79
CA GLU A 96 -2.68 0.77 15.60
C GLU A 96 -2.01 -0.51 16.10
N GLU A 97 -0.68 -0.55 16.03
CA GLU A 97 0.13 -1.59 16.64
C GLU A 97 0.10 -1.39 18.15
N SER A 98 -0.54 -2.31 18.88
CA SER A 98 -0.56 -2.26 20.34
C SER A 98 0.84 -2.57 20.87
N ILE A 99 1.58 -1.55 21.28
CA ILE A 99 2.81 -1.69 22.06
C ILE A 99 2.49 -2.45 23.35
N HIS A 100 2.73 -3.76 23.36
CA HIS A 100 2.74 -4.55 24.58
C HIS A 100 4.02 -4.18 25.35
N MET A 101 3.97 -3.10 26.12
CA MET A 101 4.95 -2.87 27.18
C MET A 101 4.70 -3.93 28.24
N GLY A 102 5.48 -5.01 28.20
CA GLY A 102 5.50 -6.00 29.27
C GLY A 102 5.77 -5.29 30.58
N ALA A 103 4.87 -5.41 31.55
CA ALA A 103 5.13 -4.96 32.90
C ALA A 103 6.41 -5.65 33.38
N VAL A 104 7.44 -4.88 33.76
CA VAL A 104 8.52 -5.43 34.56
C VAL A 104 7.92 -5.66 35.93
N VAL A 105 7.44 -6.87 36.17
CA VAL A 105 7.14 -7.32 37.53
C VAL A 105 8.49 -7.44 38.21
N VAL A 106 8.87 -6.42 38.97
CA VAL A 106 9.93 -6.58 39.97
C VAL A 106 9.28 -7.37 41.10
N GLU A 107 9.40 -8.69 41.08
CA GLU A 107 9.20 -9.49 42.29
C GLU A 107 10.35 -9.12 43.24
N GLU A 108 10.08 -8.20 44.17
CA GLU A 108 10.92 -8.08 45.36
C GLU A 108 10.78 -9.39 46.14
N GLU A 109 11.76 -10.28 46.00
CA GLU A 109 11.97 -11.37 46.95
C GLU A 109 12.27 -10.75 48.32
N ASN A 110 11.22 -10.54 49.12
CA ASN A 110 11.34 -10.21 50.53
C ASN A 110 12.05 -11.36 51.24
N THR A 111 13.36 -11.18 51.45
CA THR A 111 14.24 -12.13 52.10
C THR A 111 13.96 -12.18 53.60
N ASN A 112 13.68 -13.37 54.10
CA ASN A 112 13.88 -13.91 55.45
C ASN A 112 13.51 -13.05 56.69
N LYS A 113 12.61 -13.63 57.51
CA LYS A 113 12.84 -13.71 58.96
C LYS A 113 12.33 -15.05 59.50
#